data_AF-A0A7X7DYN1-F1
#
_entry.id   AF-A0A7X7DYN1-F1
#
_cell.length_a   1.000
_cell.length_b   1.000
_cell.length_c   1.000
_cell.angle_alpha   90.00
_cell.angle_beta   90.00
_cell.angle_gamma   90.00
#
_symmetry.space_group_name_H-M   'P 1'
#
loop_
_entity.id
_entity.type
_entity.pdbx_description
1 polymer ?
#
loop_
_entity_poly.entity_id
_entity_poly.type
_entity_poly.pdbx_seq_one_letter_code
_entity_poly.pdbx_strand_id
1 'polypeptide(L)'
;VLGEPTGLSAKFWHGTITATDLAAAWSFSENGLFELHIDFLLHPFNLRVFGAGGNIPLFIGPGFSARIGDEWFLGIRLPVGIEYIFNSVPFTVFAEVAPQWQFIPDDKFVLSGGAGIRIKFGSVQ
;
A
#
# COMPACT_ATOMS: atom_id res chain seq x y z
N VAL A 1 -6.46 3.35 4.41
CA VAL A 1 -6.95 2.45 3.35
C VAL A 1 -8.45 2.33 3.49
N LEU A 2 -9.19 2.73 2.46
CA LEU A 2 -10.63 2.54 2.30
C LEU A 2 -10.83 1.22 1.53
N GLY A 3 -11.64 0.34 2.10
CA GLY A 3 -11.93 -1.01 1.58
C GLY A 3 -12.52 -1.89 2.68
N GLU A 4 -12.92 -3.12 2.35
CA GLU A 4 -13.11 -4.18 3.34
C GLU A 4 -11.98 -5.18 3.16
N PRO A 5 -11.00 -5.25 4.08
CA PRO A 5 -10.87 -4.53 5.35
C PRO A 5 -10.43 -3.04 5.21
N THR A 6 -10.78 -2.21 6.20
CA THR A 6 -10.36 -0.79 6.29
C THR A 6 -9.17 -0.67 7.24
N GLY A 7 -8.24 0.25 6.96
CA GLY A 7 -6.98 0.28 7.70
C GLY A 7 -6.20 1.58 7.70
N LEU A 8 -5.11 1.58 8.44
CA LEU A 8 -4.10 2.64 8.45
C LEU A 8 -2.95 2.26 7.51
N SER A 9 -2.34 3.27 6.88
CA SER A 9 -1.18 3.07 6.01
C SER A 9 -0.17 4.19 6.18
N ALA A 10 1.11 3.81 6.14
CA ALA A 10 2.25 4.70 6.28
C ALA A 10 3.36 4.33 5.29
N LYS A 11 3.91 5.34 4.61
CA LYS A 11 5.05 5.21 3.69
C LYS A 11 6.27 5.94 4.22
N PHE A 12 7.40 5.25 4.23
CA PHE A 12 8.70 5.81 4.54
C PHE A 12 9.56 5.87 3.27
N TRP A 13 9.93 7.09 2.87
CA TRP A 13 10.78 7.32 1.69
C TRP A 13 12.26 7.18 2.04
N HIS A 14 12.97 6.31 1.33
CA HIS A 14 14.41 6.10 1.48
C HIS A 14 15.22 6.95 0.50
N GLY A 15 14.57 7.49 -0.52
CA GLY A 15 15.16 8.34 -1.55
C GLY A 15 14.08 8.91 -2.47
N THR A 16 14.48 9.38 -3.65
CA THR A 16 13.56 10.02 -4.61
C THR A 16 12.67 9.04 -5.36
N ILE A 17 13.09 7.78 -5.47
CA ILE A 17 12.36 6.73 -6.24
C ILE A 17 12.04 5.49 -5.42
N THR A 18 12.51 5.37 -4.17
CA THR A 18 12.33 4.17 -3.34
C THR A 18 11.63 4.49 -2.03
N ALA A 19 10.72 3.62 -1.61
CA ALA A 19 10.02 3.73 -0.33
C ALA A 19 9.63 2.37 0.24
N THR A 20 9.44 2.28 1.56
CA THR A 20 8.73 1.18 2.20
C THR A 20 7.32 1.63 2.54
N ASP A 21 6.33 0.85 2.15
CA ASP A 21 4.94 1.04 2.54
C ASP A 21 4.53 -0.01 3.57
N LEU A 22 3.75 0.41 4.55
CA LEU A 22 3.18 -0.41 5.60
C LEU A 22 1.68 -0.15 5.65
N ALA A 23 0.87 -1.20 5.75
CA ALA A 23 -0.51 -1.04 6.16
C ALA A 23 -0.96 -2.13 7.13
N ALA A 24 -1.92 -1.74 7.95
CA ALA A 24 -2.64 -2.60 8.85
C ALA A 24 -4.13 -2.32 8.67
N ALA A 25 -4.91 -3.36 8.39
CA ALA A 25 -6.34 -3.26 8.10
C ALA A 25 -7.13 -4.29 8.91
N TRP A 26 -8.38 -3.95 9.24
CA TRP A 26 -9.27 -4.77 10.05
C TRP A 26 -10.67 -4.80 9.46
N SER A 27 -11.35 -5.93 9.60
CA SER A 27 -12.78 -6.10 9.35
C SER A 27 -13.48 -6.44 10.66
N PHE A 28 -14.58 -5.72 10.96
CA PHE A 28 -15.41 -5.94 12.14
C PHE A 28 -16.57 -6.94 11.90
N SER A 29 -16.51 -7.74 10.82
CA SER A 29 -17.49 -8.81 10.59
C SER A 29 -17.32 -9.96 11.59
N GLU A 30 -18.29 -10.89 11.63
CA GLU A 30 -18.35 -11.99 12.61
C GLU A 30 -17.05 -12.85 12.69
N ASN A 31 -16.23 -12.87 11.63
CA ASN A 31 -14.98 -13.64 11.56
C ASN A 31 -13.71 -12.81 11.82
N GLY A 32 -13.84 -11.54 12.24
CA GLY A 32 -12.76 -10.67 12.73
C GLY A 32 -11.41 -10.85 12.01
N LEU A 33 -11.23 -10.18 10.87
CA LEU A 33 -10.02 -10.35 10.05
C LEU A 33 -9.07 -9.18 10.26
N PHE A 34 -7.80 -9.47 10.54
CA PHE A 34 -6.74 -8.47 10.62
C PHE A 34 -5.67 -8.75 9.57
N GLU A 35 -5.37 -7.79 8.71
CA GLU A 35 -4.39 -7.90 7.64
C GLU A 35 -3.25 -6.91 7.81
N LEU A 36 -2.05 -7.38 7.51
CA LEU A 36 -0.83 -6.59 7.48
C LEU A 36 -0.14 -6.76 6.13
N HIS A 37 0.44 -5.69 5.61
CA HIS A 37 1.41 -5.80 4.54
C HIS A 37 2.56 -4.82 4.68
N ILE A 38 3.68 -5.23 4.10
CA ILE A 38 4.88 -4.43 3.93
C ILE A 38 5.39 -4.56 2.50
N ASP A 39 5.53 -3.45 1.81
CA ASP A 39 5.92 -3.40 0.41
C ASP A 39 7.15 -2.51 0.21
N PHE A 40 8.08 -2.95 -0.64
CA PHE A 40 9.20 -2.12 -1.09
C PHE A 40 8.86 -1.55 -2.47
N LEU A 41 8.54 -0.25 -2.52
CA LEU A 41 7.99 0.41 -3.70
C LEU A 41 9.06 1.19 -4.47
N LEU A 42 9.04 1.02 -5.79
CA LEU A 42 9.76 1.81 -6.77
C LEU A 42 8.81 2.80 -7.44
N HIS A 43 9.29 4.02 -7.70
CA HIS A 43 8.53 5.11 -8.33
C HIS A 43 9.23 5.55 -9.64
N PRO A 44 9.21 4.70 -10.69
CA PRO A 44 9.98 4.94 -11.91
C PRO A 44 9.44 6.10 -12.77
N PHE A 45 8.15 6.43 -12.61
CA PHE A 45 7.49 7.48 -13.37
C PHE A 45 6.86 8.48 -12.41
N ASN A 46 7.19 9.76 -12.57
CA ASN A 46 6.62 10.83 -11.78
C ASN A 46 6.03 11.91 -12.70
N LEU A 47 4.69 11.98 -12.73
CA LEU A 47 3.99 13.03 -13.44
C LEU A 47 3.93 14.27 -12.53
N ARG A 48 4.74 15.29 -12.86
CA ARG A 48 4.70 16.58 -12.17
C ARG A 48 3.44 17.34 -12.57
N VAL A 49 2.61 17.70 -11.59
CA VAL A 49 1.44 18.56 -11.83
C VAL A 49 1.89 20.01 -11.69
N PHE A 50 2.15 20.66 -12.81
CA PHE A 50 2.52 22.07 -12.82
C PHE A 50 1.40 22.93 -12.23
N GLY A 51 1.73 23.77 -11.23
CA GLY A 51 0.81 24.73 -10.62
C GLY A 51 0.07 24.29 -9.35
N ALA A 52 0.00 22.99 -9.05
CA ALA A 52 -0.75 22.47 -7.89
C ALA A 52 0.11 22.13 -6.65
N GLY A 53 1.43 22.25 -6.75
CA GLY A 53 2.34 21.95 -5.63
C GLY A 53 2.29 20.48 -5.17
N GLY A 54 2.12 19.54 -6.11
CA GLY A 54 2.09 18.11 -5.83
C GLY A 54 2.58 17.28 -7.02
N ASN A 55 2.94 16.03 -6.73
CA ASN A 55 3.49 15.07 -7.68
C ASN A 55 2.60 13.81 -7.72
N ILE A 56 2.45 13.22 -8.91
CA ILE A 56 1.68 11.98 -9.11
C ILE A 56 2.60 10.86 -9.61
N PRO A 57 3.37 10.21 -8.71
CA PRO A 57 4.14 9.05 -9.12
C PRO A 57 3.28 7.80 -9.29
N LEU A 58 3.66 7.00 -10.28
CA LEU A 58 3.27 5.60 -10.37
C LEU A 58 4.22 4.79 -9.49
N PHE A 59 3.70 3.77 -8.82
CA PHE A 59 4.51 2.85 -8.05
C PHE A 59 4.28 1.39 -8.43
N ILE A 60 5.34 0.60 -8.27
CA ILE A 60 5.33 -0.86 -8.36
C ILE A 60 6.37 -1.42 -7.39
N GLY A 61 6.11 -2.56 -6.77
CA GLY A 61 7.12 -3.17 -5.91
C GLY A 61 6.70 -4.50 -5.31
N PRO A 62 7.65 -5.34 -4.89
CA PRO A 62 7.34 -6.57 -4.16
C PRO A 62 7.03 -6.28 -2.69
N GLY A 63 6.28 -7.18 -2.07
CA GLY A 63 6.07 -7.15 -0.63
C GLY A 63 5.51 -8.44 -0.05
N PHE A 64 5.30 -8.39 1.25
CA PHE A 64 4.76 -9.49 2.05
C PHE A 64 3.41 -9.08 2.61
N SER A 65 2.50 -10.05 2.71
CA SER A 65 1.18 -9.86 3.29
C SER A 65 0.87 -11.01 4.23
N ALA A 66 0.18 -10.70 5.31
CA ALA A 66 -0.29 -11.65 6.30
C ALA A 66 -1.71 -11.31 6.73
N ARG A 67 -2.50 -12.34 7.02
CA ARG A 67 -3.80 -12.22 7.66
C ARG A 67 -3.83 -13.05 8.92
N ILE A 68 -4.39 -12.49 9.98
CA ILE A 68 -4.58 -13.10 11.29
C ILE A 68 -6.09 -13.19 11.54
N GLY A 69 -6.55 -14.34 12.00
CA GLY A 69 -7.96 -14.67 12.22
C GLY A 69 -8.21 -16.15 11.98
N ASP A 70 -9.49 -16.54 11.89
CA ASP A 70 -9.88 -17.93 11.60
C ASP A 70 -9.36 -18.41 10.24
N GLU A 71 -9.42 -17.53 9.24
CA GLU A 71 -8.78 -17.73 7.93
C GLU A 71 -7.49 -16.90 7.86
N TRP A 72 -6.39 -17.46 8.35
CA TRP A 72 -5.08 -16.82 8.30
C TRP A 72 -4.34 -17.15 7.01
N PHE A 73 -3.43 -16.27 6.59
CA PHE A 73 -2.48 -16.60 5.51
C PHE A 73 -1.14 -15.88 5.68
N LEU A 74 -0.10 -16.43 5.04
CA LEU A 74 1.15 -15.75 4.73
C LEU A 74 1.37 -15.79 3.22
N GLY A 75 1.74 -14.65 2.65
CA GLY A 75 1.80 -14.44 1.22
C GLY A 75 2.81 -13.40 0.80
N ILE A 76 3.08 -13.37 -0.51
CA ILE A 76 3.76 -12.26 -1.17
C ILE A 76 2.77 -11.50 -2.04
N ARG A 77 3.06 -10.24 -2.33
CA ARG A 77 2.24 -9.39 -3.19
C ARG A 77 3.10 -8.51 -4.09
N LEU A 78 2.49 -8.04 -5.17
CA LEU A 78 3.10 -7.10 -6.12
C LEU A 78 2.16 -5.90 -6.36
N PRO A 79 2.08 -4.93 -5.44
CA PRO A 79 1.32 -3.71 -5.67
C PRO A 79 1.77 -2.94 -6.90
N VAL A 80 0.77 -2.44 -7.64
CA VAL A 80 0.89 -1.44 -8.70
C VAL A 80 -0.15 -0.37 -8.44
N GLY A 81 0.25 0.90 -8.46
CA GLY A 81 -0.67 1.98 -8.14
C GLY A 81 -0.17 3.36 -8.50
N ILE A 82 -0.97 4.35 -8.11
CA ILE A 82 -0.68 5.77 -8.22
C ILE A 82 -0.87 6.42 -6.87
N GLU A 83 -0.17 7.52 -6.62
CA GLU A 83 -0.44 8.37 -5.48
C GLU A 83 -0.30 9.85 -5.84
N TYR A 84 -1.07 10.70 -5.17
CA TYR A 84 -0.90 12.14 -5.15
C TYR A 84 -0.16 12.53 -3.88
N ILE A 85 1.03 13.10 -4.03
CA ILE A 85 1.87 13.55 -2.93
C ILE A 85 1.64 15.04 -2.70
N PHE A 86 1.11 15.40 -1.54
CA PHE A 86 0.98 16.79 -1.12
C PHE A 86 2.33 17.34 -0.63
N ASN A 87 2.78 18.50 -1.10
CA ASN A 87 4.07 19.06 -0.66
C ASN A 87 4.04 19.65 0.76
N SER A 88 2.89 20.17 1.19
CA SER A 88 2.77 20.95 2.44
C SER A 88 2.24 20.16 3.64
N VAL A 89 1.81 18.91 3.45
CA VAL A 89 1.25 18.08 4.54
C VAL A 89 1.83 16.66 4.50
N PRO A 90 1.89 15.96 5.65
CA PRO A 90 2.50 14.62 5.75
C PRO A 90 1.57 13.51 5.25
N PHE A 91 0.71 13.79 4.26
CA PHE A 91 -0.25 12.84 3.72
C PHE A 91 -0.07 12.67 2.22
N THR A 92 -0.49 11.51 1.71
CA THR A 92 -0.70 11.23 0.28
C THR A 92 -2.06 10.58 0.10
N VAL A 93 -2.65 10.73 -1.09
CA VAL A 93 -3.82 9.95 -1.50
C VAL A 93 -3.35 8.92 -2.51
N PHE A 94 -3.75 7.67 -2.39
CA PHE A 94 -3.30 6.60 -3.28
C PHE A 94 -4.45 5.70 -3.74
N ALA A 95 -4.21 4.98 -4.83
CA ALA A 95 -5.02 3.87 -5.29
C ALA A 95 -4.10 2.79 -5.89
N GLU A 96 -4.39 1.53 -5.58
CA GLU A 96 -3.58 0.39 -6.00
C GLU A 96 -4.39 -0.88 -6.26
N VAL A 97 -3.81 -1.74 -7.09
CA VAL A 97 -4.16 -3.15 -7.22
C VAL A 97 -2.90 -3.97 -6.94
N ALA A 98 -3.06 -5.13 -6.33
CA ALA A 98 -1.95 -5.99 -5.99
C ALA A 98 -2.36 -7.45 -6.15
N PRO A 99 -1.83 -8.14 -7.18
CA PRO A 99 -1.80 -9.59 -7.21
C PRO A 99 -1.08 -10.09 -5.96
N GLN A 100 -1.70 -11.07 -5.30
CA GLN A 100 -1.17 -11.73 -4.13
C GLN A 100 -1.06 -13.22 -4.39
N TRP A 101 0.04 -13.78 -3.93
CA TRP A 101 0.21 -15.22 -3.80
C TRP A 101 0.23 -15.56 -2.32
N GLN A 102 -0.85 -16.14 -1.84
CA GLN A 102 -0.99 -16.69 -0.50
C GLN A 102 -0.49 -18.13 -0.61
N PHE A 103 0.60 -18.48 0.09
CA PHE A 103 1.26 -19.77 -0.08
C PHE A 103 1.21 -20.65 1.18
N ILE A 104 0.82 -20.08 2.33
CA ILE A 104 0.54 -20.81 3.57
C ILE A 104 -0.77 -20.25 4.16
N PRO A 105 -1.72 -21.09 4.61
CA PRO A 105 -1.68 -22.56 4.56
C PRO A 105 -2.02 -23.15 3.18
N ASP A 106 -2.72 -22.39 2.34
CA ASP A 106 -3.16 -22.81 1.01
C ASP A 106 -2.37 -22.08 -0.07
N ASP A 107 -2.20 -22.72 -1.24
CA ASP A 107 -1.63 -22.12 -2.45
C ASP A 107 -2.73 -21.44 -3.27
N LYS A 108 -2.97 -20.14 -3.01
CA LYS A 108 -4.03 -19.33 -3.62
C LYS A 108 -3.48 -18.06 -4.27
N PHE A 109 -3.98 -17.76 -5.45
CA PHE A 109 -3.73 -16.49 -6.14
C PHE A 109 -4.97 -15.61 -6.04
N VAL A 110 -4.80 -14.41 -5.49
CA VAL A 110 -5.91 -13.47 -5.23
C VAL A 110 -5.52 -12.09 -5.73
N LEU A 111 -6.47 -11.37 -6.32
CA LEU A 111 -6.27 -9.95 -6.63
C LEU A 111 -6.83 -9.11 -5.48
N SER A 112 -5.99 -8.28 -4.90
CA SER A 112 -6.37 -7.29 -3.89
C SER A 112 -6.27 -5.88 -4.44
N GLY A 113 -6.85 -4.91 -3.75
CA GLY A 113 -6.73 -3.50 -4.10
C GLY A 113 -7.23 -2.61 -2.99
N GLY A 114 -6.92 -1.33 -3.09
CA GLY A 114 -7.33 -0.35 -2.10
C GLY A 114 -7.07 1.06 -2.58
N ALA A 115 -7.79 2.01 -1.99
CA ALA A 115 -7.53 3.42 -2.17
C ALA A 115 -7.60 4.12 -0.82
N GLY A 116 -7.00 5.29 -0.65
CA GLY A 116 -7.20 6.07 0.57
C GLY A 116 -6.09 7.05 0.86
N ILE A 117 -6.04 7.49 2.12
CA ILE A 117 -5.01 8.40 2.63
C ILE A 117 -3.91 7.59 3.31
N ARG A 118 -2.66 7.99 3.08
CA ARG A 118 -1.45 7.37 3.63
C ARG A 118 -0.58 8.45 4.25
N ILE A 119 -0.04 8.19 5.44
CA ILE A 119 0.91 9.10 6.09
C ILE A 119 2.29 8.91 5.45
N LYS A 120 2.99 9.99 5.11
CA LYS A 120 4.35 9.91 4.55
C LYS A 120 5.41 10.43 5.52
N PHE A 121 6.55 9.77 5.51
CA PHE A 121 7.75 10.11 6.26
C PHE A 121 8.99 10.08 5.35
N GLY A 122 10.07 10.73 5.78
CA GLY A 122 11.33 10.78 5.04
C GLY A 122 11.37 11.89 3.99
N SER A 123 12.48 11.95 3.25
CA SER A 123 12.75 13.01 2.27
C SER A 123 12.11 12.70 0.94
N VAL A 124 10.99 13.36 0.65
CA VAL A 124 10.43 13.45 -0.71
C VAL A 124 10.98 14.73 -1.32
N GLN A 125 11.93 14.64 -2.26
CA GLN A 125 12.41 15.79 -3.04
C GLN A 125 11.64 15.94 -4.34
#